data_AF-A0AAD9ZH40-F1
#
_entry.id   AF-A0AAD9ZH40-F1
#
_cell.length_a   1.000
_cell.length_b   1.000
_cell.length_c   1.000
_cell.angle_alpha   90.00
_cell.angle_beta   90.00
_cell.angle_gamma   90.00
#
_symmetry.space_group_name_H-M   'P 1'
#
loop_
_entity.id
_entity.type
_entity.pdbx_description
1 polymer ?
#
loop_
_entity_poly.entity_id
_entity_poly.type
_entity_poly.pdbx_seq_one_letter_code
_entity_poly.pdbx_strand_id
1 'polypeptide(L)'
;MPREAEPSINERAFVLQALEENIRLDGRALDAFRDIDISFGDDYGVADVQLGKTRVLTRISASIAAPYPDRKFDGVFTIATELSPLASPAFEVGRQSDLETHLSRILETTLRRSQAISTESLCLVAGQKVWSLRADIHILSHCGNLVTAASLATLAALRQYRIPDTSIKGGELTVYTPLERDPVPLALLHHPLCITLNYFENGEKMIVDATLQEQQCSEGEVVVAANPQGEVCLVQKGGGGEVDALVLLRAVDVAVGKVRELGKVVDRALEKDSKMRDKGGISAELSAENER
;
A
#
# COMPACT_ATOMS: atom_id res chain seq x y z
N MET A 1 -11.16 -27.30 7.54
CA MET A 1 -10.89 -25.92 7.06
C MET A 1 -9.44 -25.88 6.64
N PRO A 2 -9.13 -25.33 5.46
CA PRO A 2 -7.75 -25.11 5.08
C PRO A 2 -7.10 -24.20 6.13
N ARG A 3 -5.94 -24.61 6.63
CA ARG A 3 -5.13 -23.84 7.57
C ARG A 3 -3.78 -23.62 6.91
N GLU A 4 -3.12 -22.52 7.26
CA GLU A 4 -1.73 -22.35 6.86
C GLU A 4 -0.89 -23.44 7.49
N ALA A 5 0.20 -23.81 6.82
CA ALA A 5 1.16 -24.72 7.38
C ALA A 5 1.79 -24.04 8.61
N GLU A 6 1.49 -24.59 9.79
CA GLU A 6 2.13 -24.16 11.03
C GLU A 6 3.55 -24.73 11.08
N PRO A 7 4.53 -23.95 11.56
CA PRO A 7 5.90 -24.43 11.69
C PRO A 7 5.96 -25.53 12.75
N SER A 8 6.81 -26.52 12.52
CA SER A 8 7.07 -27.56 13.50
C SER A 8 7.70 -26.99 14.77
N ILE A 9 7.60 -27.71 15.89
CA ILE A 9 8.19 -27.29 17.17
C ILE A 9 9.71 -27.07 17.01
N ASN A 10 10.38 -27.93 16.25
CA ASN A 10 11.82 -27.84 15.99
C ASN A 10 12.16 -26.61 15.14
N GLU A 11 11.39 -26.32 14.09
CA GLU A 11 11.58 -25.12 13.27
C GLU A 11 11.37 -23.86 14.09
N ARG A 12 10.30 -23.81 14.90
CA ARG A 12 10.03 -22.66 15.77
C ARG A 12 11.16 -22.45 16.78
N ALA A 13 11.63 -23.50 17.44
CA ALA A 13 12.75 -23.41 18.37
C ALA A 13 14.03 -22.95 17.67
N PHE A 14 14.28 -23.44 16.45
CA PHE A 14 15.44 -23.05 15.65
C PHE A 14 15.38 -21.57 15.23
N VAL A 15 14.22 -21.07 14.80
CA VAL A 15 14.04 -19.65 14.43
C VAL A 15 14.30 -18.75 15.64
N LEU A 16 13.74 -19.11 16.80
CA LEU A 16 13.94 -18.33 18.04
C LEU A 16 15.41 -18.33 18.46
N GLN A 17 16.07 -19.49 18.44
CA GLN A 17 17.49 -19.58 18.78
C GLN A 17 18.40 -18.83 17.78
N ALA A 18 18.06 -18.82 16.49
CA ALA A 18 18.80 -18.04 15.51
C ALA A 18 18.65 -16.53 15.77
N LEU A 19 17.44 -16.08 16.14
CA LEU A 19 17.19 -14.70 16.55
C LEU A 19 17.89 -14.36 17.88
N GLU A 20 18.09 -15.32 18.79
CA GLU A 20 18.94 -15.18 19.98
C GLU A 20 20.35 -14.71 19.60
N GLU A 21 20.91 -15.30 18.55
CA GLU A 21 22.24 -14.98 18.00
C GLU A 21 22.26 -13.81 17.00
N ASN A 22 21.13 -13.12 16.78
CA ASN A 22 20.94 -12.05 15.78
C ASN A 22 21.15 -12.50 14.32
N ILE A 23 20.86 -13.77 14.03
CA ILE A 23 20.98 -14.36 12.69
C ILE A 23 19.58 -14.63 12.15
N ARG A 24 19.31 -14.13 10.94
CA ARG A 24 18.09 -14.47 10.20
C ARG A 24 18.31 -15.66 9.26
N LEU A 25 17.25 -16.41 9.01
CA LEU A 25 17.25 -17.56 8.09
C LEU A 25 17.68 -17.20 6.66
N ASP A 26 17.39 -15.97 6.24
CA ASP A 26 17.72 -15.44 4.92
C ASP A 26 19.06 -14.67 4.89
N GLY A 27 19.76 -14.59 6.02
CA GLY A 27 21.05 -13.91 6.16
C GLY A 27 20.97 -12.38 6.17
N ARG A 28 19.77 -11.79 6.21
CA ARG A 28 19.60 -10.33 6.29
C ARG A 28 19.88 -9.81 7.71
N ALA A 29 20.18 -8.52 7.80
CA ALA A 29 20.16 -7.81 9.08
C ALA A 29 18.73 -7.68 9.63
N LEU A 30 18.62 -7.43 10.94
CA LEU A 30 17.32 -7.32 11.63
C LEU A 30 16.48 -6.13 11.13
N ASP A 31 17.12 -5.06 10.66
CA ASP A 31 16.48 -3.84 10.16
C ASP A 31 16.40 -3.77 8.63
N ALA A 32 16.81 -4.82 7.92
CA ALA A 32 16.89 -4.83 6.46
C ALA A 32 15.60 -5.32 5.79
N PHE A 33 15.13 -4.58 4.79
CA PHE A 33 14.04 -4.99 3.90
C PHE A 33 14.48 -6.03 2.86
N ARG A 34 13.52 -6.80 2.34
CA ARG A 34 13.70 -7.59 1.11
C ARG A 34 13.86 -6.66 -0.08
N ASP A 35 14.35 -7.21 -1.17
CA ASP A 35 14.34 -6.51 -2.45
C ASP A 35 12.91 -6.15 -2.83
N ILE A 36 12.72 -4.88 -3.20
CA ILE A 36 11.45 -4.30 -3.58
C ILE A 36 11.52 -3.99 -5.06
N ASP A 37 10.63 -4.62 -5.82
CA ASP A 37 10.37 -4.27 -7.21
C ASP A 37 8.98 -3.66 -7.33
N ILE A 38 8.89 -2.55 -8.06
CA ILE A 38 7.66 -1.83 -8.32
C ILE A 38 7.54 -1.74 -9.82
N SER A 39 6.57 -2.50 -10.36
CA SER A 39 6.21 -2.46 -11.76
C SER A 39 4.85 -1.81 -11.91
N PHE A 40 4.65 -1.14 -13.04
CA PHE A 40 3.39 -0.49 -13.35
C PHE A 40 2.77 -1.16 -14.58
N GLY A 41 1.44 -1.22 -14.61
CA GLY A 41 0.70 -1.69 -15.77
C GLY A 41 0.67 -0.64 -16.88
N ASP A 42 0.12 -1.02 -18.04
CA ASP A 42 -0.05 -0.11 -19.18
C ASP A 42 -1.02 1.04 -18.83
N ASP A 43 -2.14 0.70 -18.20
CA ASP A 43 -3.12 1.65 -17.69
C ASP A 43 -2.61 2.42 -16.46
N TYR A 44 -2.99 3.70 -16.36
CA TYR A 44 -2.67 4.50 -15.17
C TYR A 44 -3.39 3.97 -13.92
N GLY A 45 -2.65 3.87 -12.81
CA GLY A 45 -3.18 3.43 -11.51
C GLY A 45 -3.21 1.93 -11.32
N VAL A 46 -2.43 1.18 -12.10
CA VAL A 46 -2.14 -0.23 -11.85
C VAL A 46 -0.69 -0.35 -11.39
N ALA A 47 -0.49 -0.72 -10.12
CA ALA A 47 0.84 -0.96 -9.57
C ALA A 47 0.94 -2.38 -9.04
N ASP A 48 2.00 -3.06 -9.44
CA ASP A 48 2.34 -4.40 -9.01
C ASP A 48 3.67 -4.36 -8.24
N VAL A 49 3.56 -4.62 -6.95
CA VAL A 49 4.66 -4.54 -6.00
C VAL A 49 5.05 -5.93 -5.56
N GLN A 50 6.34 -6.22 -5.73
CA GLN A 50 6.95 -7.45 -5.27
C GLN A 50 7.95 -7.14 -4.15
N LEU A 51 7.66 -7.63 -2.95
CA LEU A 51 8.52 -7.58 -1.77
C LEU A 51 9.12 -8.98 -1.56
N GLY A 52 10.26 -9.25 -2.20
CA GLY A 52 10.85 -10.57 -2.31
C GLY A 52 9.91 -11.58 -3.00
N LYS A 53 9.24 -12.42 -2.19
CA LYS A 53 8.26 -13.40 -2.69
C LYS A 53 6.81 -12.95 -2.53
N THR A 54 6.54 -11.96 -1.68
CA THR A 54 5.21 -11.40 -1.48
C THR A 54 4.89 -10.48 -2.65
N ARG A 55 3.74 -10.68 -3.32
CA ARG A 55 3.33 -9.88 -4.48
C ARG A 55 1.92 -9.36 -4.30
N VAL A 56 1.73 -8.06 -4.51
CA VAL A 56 0.45 -7.37 -4.35
C VAL A 56 0.20 -6.49 -5.56
N LEU A 57 -0.96 -6.68 -6.19
CA LEU A 57 -1.43 -5.89 -7.31
C LEU A 57 -2.49 -4.93 -6.81
N THR A 58 -2.32 -3.62 -7.04
CA THR A 58 -3.33 -2.62 -6.73
C THR A 58 -3.81 -1.95 -7.99
N ARG A 59 -5.14 -1.86 -8.14
CA ARG A 59 -5.81 -1.12 -9.22
C ARG A 59 -6.65 0.00 -8.64
N ILE A 60 -6.55 1.18 -9.23
CA ILE A 60 -7.41 2.30 -8.90
C ILE A 60 -8.41 2.53 -10.01
N SER A 61 -9.66 2.72 -9.63
CA SER A 61 -10.74 3.10 -10.51
C SER A 61 -11.45 4.36 -9.98
N ALA A 62 -11.94 5.19 -10.90
CA ALA A 62 -12.77 6.34 -10.59
C ALA A 62 -14.12 6.18 -11.27
N SER A 63 -15.18 6.50 -10.54
CA SER A 63 -16.55 6.58 -11.06
C SER A 63 -17.22 7.84 -10.52
N ILE A 64 -18.24 8.33 -11.22
CA ILE A 64 -19.02 9.46 -10.73
C ILE A 64 -20.14 8.92 -9.84
N ALA A 65 -20.23 9.44 -8.61
CA ALA A 65 -21.26 9.08 -7.65
C ALA A 65 -21.88 10.32 -7.02
N ALA A 66 -23.01 10.15 -6.34
CA ALA A 66 -23.57 11.18 -5.48
C ALA A 66 -22.79 11.21 -4.14
N PRO A 67 -22.48 12.39 -3.59
CA PRO A 67 -21.81 12.49 -2.29
C PRO A 67 -22.73 12.05 -1.15
N TYR A 68 -22.14 11.77 0.02
CA TYR A 68 -22.90 11.53 1.23
C TYR A 68 -23.69 12.78 1.65
N PRO A 69 -24.90 12.62 2.22
CA PRO A 69 -25.75 13.75 2.63
C PRO A 69 -25.07 14.64 3.68
N ASP A 70 -24.24 14.06 4.54
CA ASP A 70 -23.50 14.75 5.60
C ASP A 70 -22.31 15.56 5.06
N ARG A 71 -21.74 15.15 3.92
CA ARG A 71 -20.53 15.74 3.35
C ARG A 71 -20.68 15.96 1.84
N LYS A 72 -21.31 17.08 1.49
CA LYS A 72 -21.67 17.44 0.10
C LYS A 72 -20.50 17.92 -0.76
N PHE A 73 -19.39 18.29 -0.13
CA PHE A 73 -18.19 18.82 -0.79
C PHE A 73 -17.04 17.80 -0.86
N ASP A 74 -17.21 16.62 -0.27
CA ASP A 74 -16.18 15.58 -0.27
C ASP A 74 -16.49 14.52 -1.32
N GLY A 75 -15.46 14.12 -2.06
CA GLY A 75 -15.43 12.88 -2.82
C GLY A 75 -15.42 11.65 -1.92
N VAL A 76 -15.70 10.50 -2.52
CA VAL A 76 -15.71 9.20 -1.82
C VAL A 76 -14.44 8.44 -2.17
N PHE A 77 -13.74 7.91 -1.18
CA PHE A 77 -12.58 7.04 -1.39
C PHE A 77 -12.77 5.72 -0.65
N THR A 78 -12.88 4.61 -1.38
CA THR A 78 -13.09 3.27 -0.84
C THR A 78 -11.88 2.39 -1.09
N ILE A 79 -11.43 1.66 -0.07
CA ILE A 79 -10.35 0.68 -0.18
C ILE A 79 -10.98 -0.70 -0.02
N ALA A 80 -10.75 -1.58 -0.98
CA ALA A 80 -11.17 -2.97 -0.93
C ALA A 80 -9.92 -3.86 -1.04
N THR A 81 -9.81 -4.82 -0.14
CA THR A 81 -8.69 -5.75 -0.08
C THR A 81 -9.23 -7.14 -0.31
N GLU A 82 -8.73 -7.82 -1.32
CA GLU A 82 -9.18 -9.17 -1.68
C GLU A 82 -8.03 -10.16 -1.48
N LEU A 83 -8.27 -11.12 -0.57
CA LEU A 83 -7.39 -12.26 -0.39
C LEU A 83 -7.84 -13.40 -1.31
N SER A 84 -6.99 -13.72 -2.29
CA SER A 84 -7.23 -14.84 -3.20
C SER A 84 -6.63 -16.14 -2.62
N PRO A 85 -7.26 -17.31 -2.83
CA PRO A 85 -6.65 -18.61 -2.55
C PRO A 85 -5.32 -18.85 -3.29
N LEU A 86 -5.05 -18.05 -4.34
CA LEU A 86 -3.78 -18.04 -5.05
C LEU A 86 -2.63 -17.56 -4.15
N ALA A 87 -2.90 -16.69 -3.17
CA ALA A 87 -1.87 -16.18 -2.28
C ALA A 87 -1.47 -17.14 -1.16
N SER A 88 -2.45 -17.85 -0.59
CA SER A 88 -2.26 -18.89 0.43
C SER A 88 -3.46 -19.83 0.36
N PRO A 89 -3.26 -21.16 0.47
CA PRO A 89 -4.36 -22.12 0.46
C PRO A 89 -5.32 -21.94 1.64
N ALA A 90 -4.91 -21.19 2.68
CA ALA A 90 -5.75 -20.87 3.84
C ALA A 90 -6.81 -19.79 3.55
N PHE A 91 -6.69 -19.06 2.45
CA PHE A 91 -7.66 -18.03 2.08
C PHE A 91 -8.82 -18.64 1.29
N GLU A 92 -10.05 -18.36 1.75
CA GLU A 92 -11.28 -18.81 1.11
C GLU A 92 -11.97 -17.60 0.44
N VAL A 93 -12.40 -17.75 -0.82
CA VAL A 93 -13.08 -16.67 -1.54
C VAL A 93 -14.42 -16.35 -0.86
N GLY A 94 -14.66 -15.07 -0.57
CA GLY A 94 -15.92 -14.58 -0.02
C GLY A 94 -16.05 -14.69 1.50
N ARG A 95 -15.07 -15.30 2.18
CA ARG A 95 -14.97 -15.25 3.64
C ARG A 95 -13.93 -14.21 4.04
N GLN A 96 -14.38 -13.15 4.69
CA GLN A 96 -13.46 -12.16 5.26
C GLN A 96 -12.65 -12.80 6.39
N SER A 97 -11.35 -12.91 6.18
CA SER A 97 -10.44 -13.37 7.22
C SER A 97 -10.16 -12.23 8.22
N ASP A 98 -9.72 -12.60 9.42
CA ASP A 98 -9.29 -11.61 10.42
C ASP A 98 -8.14 -10.75 9.88
N LEU A 99 -7.24 -11.36 9.09
CA LEU A 99 -6.13 -10.69 8.42
C LEU A 99 -6.62 -9.68 7.38
N GLU A 100 -7.65 -10.02 6.59
CA GLU A 100 -8.25 -9.10 5.61
C GLU A 100 -8.85 -7.88 6.29
N THR A 101 -9.63 -8.11 7.34
CA THR A 101 -10.28 -7.05 8.12
C THR A 101 -9.24 -6.15 8.78
N HIS A 102 -8.18 -6.75 9.31
CA HIS A 102 -7.06 -6.05 9.93
C HIS A 102 -6.32 -5.17 8.91
N LEU A 103 -5.96 -5.73 7.75
CA LEU A 103 -5.25 -5.02 6.69
C LEU A 103 -6.10 -3.88 6.11
N SER A 104 -7.38 -4.14 5.82
CA SER A 104 -8.32 -3.13 5.36
C SER A 104 -8.43 -1.95 6.33
N ARG A 105 -8.56 -2.23 7.64
CA ARG A 105 -8.66 -1.19 8.68
C ARG A 105 -7.38 -0.38 8.84
N ILE A 106 -6.20 -1.02 8.74
CA ILE A 106 -4.92 -0.31 8.79
C ILE A 106 -4.79 0.63 7.60
N LEU A 107 -5.09 0.16 6.39
CA LEU A 107 -4.99 0.98 5.18
C LEU A 107 -6.02 2.11 5.18
N GLU A 108 -7.25 1.84 5.62
CA GLU A 108 -8.28 2.87 5.77
C GLU A 108 -7.83 3.95 6.78
N THR A 109 -7.31 3.55 7.93
CA THR A 109 -6.79 4.51 8.93
C THR A 109 -5.61 5.29 8.37
N THR A 110 -4.69 4.61 7.70
CA THR A 110 -3.47 5.22 7.19
C THR A 110 -3.72 6.20 6.06
N LEU A 111 -4.64 5.91 5.13
CA LEU A 111 -4.89 6.77 3.97
C LEU A 111 -6.06 7.73 4.18
N ARG A 112 -7.17 7.26 4.76
CA ARG A 112 -8.39 8.07 4.95
C ARG A 112 -8.28 8.97 6.18
N ARG A 113 -7.93 8.43 7.37
CA ARG A 113 -7.87 9.25 8.60
C ARG A 113 -6.69 10.21 8.60
N SER A 114 -5.58 9.86 7.95
CA SER A 114 -4.48 10.80 7.76
C SER A 114 -4.83 11.91 6.76
N GLN A 115 -5.90 11.79 5.96
CA GLN A 115 -6.23 12.71 4.87
C GLN A 115 -5.15 12.76 3.78
N ALA A 116 -4.58 11.62 3.39
CA ALA A 116 -3.54 11.57 2.35
C ALA A 116 -4.03 12.07 0.98
N ILE A 117 -5.32 11.88 0.68
CA ILE A 117 -5.97 12.32 -0.56
C ILE A 117 -6.85 13.53 -0.25
N SER A 118 -6.78 14.57 -1.09
CA SER A 118 -7.71 15.70 -0.98
C SER A 118 -9.10 15.30 -1.50
N THR A 119 -10.02 15.00 -0.59
CA THR A 119 -11.42 14.68 -0.93
C THR A 119 -12.18 15.87 -1.51
N GLU A 120 -11.77 17.09 -1.16
CA GLU A 120 -12.37 18.33 -1.67
C GLU A 120 -12.10 18.51 -3.17
N SER A 121 -10.89 18.19 -3.63
CA SER A 121 -10.52 18.24 -5.06
C SER A 121 -11.30 17.27 -5.95
N LEU A 122 -11.93 16.27 -5.34
CA LEU A 122 -12.74 15.26 -6.03
C LEU A 122 -14.20 15.71 -6.22
N CYS A 123 -14.60 16.86 -5.69
CA CYS A 123 -15.94 17.40 -5.87
C CYS A 123 -16.08 18.09 -7.23
N LEU A 124 -17.09 17.68 -8.01
CA LEU A 124 -17.40 18.30 -9.31
C LEU A 124 -18.52 19.33 -9.15
N VAL A 125 -19.68 18.87 -8.66
CA VAL A 125 -20.85 19.71 -8.37
C VAL A 125 -21.28 19.40 -6.95
N ALA A 126 -21.14 20.40 -6.07
CA ALA A 126 -21.46 20.29 -4.66
C ALA A 126 -22.87 19.70 -4.44
N GLY A 127 -22.94 18.60 -3.70
CA GLY A 127 -24.20 17.94 -3.35
C GLY A 127 -24.89 17.15 -4.47
N GLN A 128 -24.32 17.07 -5.68
CA GLN A 128 -24.90 16.29 -6.79
C GLN A 128 -23.95 15.24 -7.34
N LYS A 129 -22.74 15.65 -7.76
CA LYS A 129 -21.79 14.78 -8.45
C LYS A 129 -20.39 14.96 -7.87
N VAL A 130 -19.82 13.87 -7.41
CA VAL A 130 -18.43 13.80 -6.93
C VAL A 130 -17.73 12.58 -7.53
N TRP A 131 -16.41 12.62 -7.56
CA TRP A 131 -15.62 11.45 -7.87
C TRP A 131 -15.64 10.46 -6.70
N SER A 132 -15.90 9.20 -7.05
CA SER A 132 -15.78 8.03 -6.19
C SER A 132 -14.57 7.22 -6.65
N LEU A 133 -13.49 7.34 -5.91
CA LEU A 133 -12.26 6.58 -6.10
C LEU A 133 -12.36 5.25 -5.34
N ARG A 134 -11.97 4.16 -6.01
CA ARG A 134 -11.90 2.83 -5.42
C ARG A 134 -10.51 2.25 -5.66
N ALA A 135 -9.81 1.90 -4.59
CA ALA A 135 -8.56 1.17 -4.63
C ALA A 135 -8.84 -0.31 -4.33
N ASP A 136 -8.67 -1.16 -5.34
CA ASP A 136 -8.80 -2.61 -5.24
C ASP A 136 -7.40 -3.23 -5.10
N ILE A 137 -7.16 -3.87 -3.97
CA ILE A 137 -5.86 -4.45 -3.61
C ILE A 137 -6.01 -5.97 -3.65
N HIS A 138 -5.39 -6.59 -4.65
CA HIS A 138 -5.38 -8.03 -4.83
C HIS A 138 -4.05 -8.61 -4.36
N ILE A 139 -4.11 -9.51 -3.39
CA ILE A 139 -2.91 -10.19 -2.89
C ILE A 139 -2.68 -11.44 -3.75
N LEU A 140 -1.53 -11.49 -4.43
CA LEU A 140 -1.16 -12.56 -5.34
C LEU A 140 -0.27 -13.62 -4.67
N SER A 141 0.60 -13.22 -3.76
CA SER A 141 1.43 -14.18 -3.00
C SER A 141 1.65 -13.70 -1.59
N HIS A 142 1.43 -14.58 -0.62
CA HIS A 142 1.67 -14.30 0.79
C HIS A 142 2.93 -15.02 1.29
N CYS A 143 4.00 -14.27 1.49
CA CYS A 143 5.26 -14.75 2.08
C CYS A 143 5.75 -13.84 3.23
N GLY A 144 4.80 -13.26 3.95
CA GLY A 144 5.03 -12.34 5.07
C GLY A 144 5.07 -10.86 4.71
N ASN A 145 4.83 -10.00 5.70
CA ASN A 145 4.73 -8.54 5.63
C ASN A 145 3.75 -8.00 4.56
N LEU A 146 2.48 -8.44 4.62
CA LEU A 146 1.44 -7.97 3.70
C LEU A 146 1.10 -6.49 3.86
N VAL A 147 1.10 -5.98 5.10
CA VAL A 147 0.67 -4.61 5.39
C VAL A 147 1.59 -3.59 4.72
N THR A 148 2.90 -3.77 4.83
CA THR A 148 3.88 -2.89 4.18
C THR A 148 3.77 -2.99 2.66
N ALA A 149 3.69 -4.21 2.10
CA ALA A 149 3.56 -4.43 0.66
C ALA A 149 2.27 -3.79 0.09
N ALA A 150 1.14 -3.96 0.77
CA ALA A 150 -0.14 -3.39 0.35
C ALA A 150 -0.16 -1.85 0.47
N SER A 151 0.42 -1.29 1.54
CA SER A 151 0.57 0.16 1.68
C SER A 151 1.44 0.74 0.56
N LEU A 152 2.54 0.07 0.22
CA LEU A 152 3.45 0.49 -0.84
C LEU A 152 2.77 0.43 -2.21
N ALA A 153 2.06 -0.67 -2.51
CA ALA A 153 1.33 -0.84 -3.76
C ALA A 153 0.21 0.19 -3.93
N THR A 154 -0.55 0.45 -2.86
CA THR A 154 -1.63 1.44 -2.87
C THR A 154 -1.10 2.84 -3.09
N LEU A 155 -0.02 3.21 -2.40
CA LEU A 155 0.59 4.52 -2.56
C LEU A 155 1.18 4.71 -3.97
N ALA A 156 1.90 3.70 -4.47
CA ALA A 156 2.48 3.72 -5.81
C ALA A 156 1.38 3.87 -6.88
N ALA A 157 0.30 3.10 -6.78
CA ALA A 157 -0.85 3.20 -7.66
C ALA A 157 -1.50 4.60 -7.57
N LEU A 158 -1.73 5.13 -6.36
CA LEU A 158 -2.38 6.44 -6.15
C LEU A 158 -1.58 7.59 -6.77
N ARG A 159 -0.26 7.53 -6.67
CA ARG A 159 0.63 8.55 -7.27
C ARG A 159 0.71 8.45 -8.79
N GLN A 160 0.64 7.24 -9.32
CA GLN A 160 0.65 7.02 -10.76
C GLN A 160 -0.72 7.34 -11.39
N TYR A 161 -1.81 7.18 -10.65
CA TYR A 161 -3.16 7.36 -11.15
C TYR A 161 -3.40 8.78 -11.70
N ARG A 162 -4.18 8.84 -12.77
CA ARG A 162 -4.60 10.07 -13.44
C ARG A 162 -6.11 10.03 -13.63
N ILE A 163 -6.81 11.07 -13.16
CA ILE A 163 -8.26 11.22 -13.29
C ILE A 163 -8.57 11.85 -14.65
N PRO A 164 -9.57 11.37 -15.39
CA PRO A 164 -10.02 12.00 -16.63
C PRO A 164 -10.46 13.45 -16.40
N ASP A 165 -10.10 14.36 -17.31
CA ASP A 165 -10.52 15.75 -17.21
C ASP A 165 -12.05 15.89 -17.39
N THR A 166 -12.62 16.88 -16.72
CA THR A 166 -14.07 17.13 -16.75
C THR A 166 -14.35 18.60 -16.96
N SER A 167 -15.40 18.91 -17.73
CA SER A 167 -15.92 20.27 -17.78
C SER A 167 -17.41 20.32 -17.48
N ILE A 168 -17.81 21.42 -16.83
CA ILE A 168 -19.19 21.69 -16.47
C ILE A 168 -19.61 22.91 -17.28
N LYS A 169 -20.56 22.74 -18.21
CA LYS A 169 -21.17 23.83 -18.98
C LYS A 169 -22.69 23.73 -18.83
N GLY A 170 -23.32 24.79 -18.32
CA GLY A 170 -24.78 24.86 -18.20
C GLY A 170 -25.42 23.81 -17.27
N GLY A 171 -24.65 23.18 -16.37
CA GLY A 171 -25.13 22.11 -15.49
C GLY A 171 -24.96 20.69 -16.05
N GLU A 172 -24.52 20.54 -17.29
CA GLU A 172 -24.12 19.26 -17.86
C GLU A 172 -22.64 18.98 -17.59
N LEU A 173 -22.37 17.78 -17.06
CA LEU A 173 -21.02 17.30 -16.80
C LEU A 173 -20.56 16.49 -18.00
N THR A 174 -19.49 16.95 -18.63
CA THR A 174 -18.80 16.24 -19.72
C THR A 174 -17.49 15.67 -19.20
N VAL A 175 -17.32 14.36 -19.34
CA VAL A 175 -16.07 13.65 -19.01
C VAL A 175 -15.34 13.43 -20.32
N TYR A 176 -14.12 13.96 -20.42
CA TYR A 176 -13.30 13.79 -21.61
C TYR A 176 -12.59 12.45 -21.57
N THR A 177 -12.42 11.84 -22.74
CA THR A 177 -11.59 10.65 -22.86
C THR A 177 -10.10 11.03 -22.83
N PRO A 178 -9.18 10.11 -22.47
CA PRO A 178 -7.74 10.38 -22.48
C PRO A 178 -7.18 10.78 -23.85
N LEU A 179 -7.93 10.54 -24.94
CA LEU A 179 -7.57 10.95 -26.30
C LEU A 179 -7.93 12.41 -26.60
N GLU A 180 -8.95 12.94 -25.93
CA GLU A 180 -9.40 14.32 -26.12
C GLU A 180 -8.62 15.29 -25.25
N ARG A 181 -8.30 14.87 -24.02
CA ARG A 181 -7.55 15.66 -23.04
C ARG A 181 -6.68 14.77 -22.17
N ASP A 182 -5.52 15.30 -21.84
CA ASP A 182 -4.60 14.65 -20.92
C ASP A 182 -5.23 14.51 -19.52
N PRO A 183 -5.18 13.32 -18.91
CA PRO A 183 -5.74 13.09 -17.60
C PRO A 183 -4.88 13.75 -16.50
N VAL A 184 -5.52 14.23 -15.45
CA VAL A 184 -4.92 15.06 -14.40
C VAL A 184 -4.44 14.19 -13.24
N PRO A 185 -3.25 14.43 -12.66
CA PRO A 185 -2.81 13.73 -11.45
C PRO A 185 -3.72 13.97 -10.25
N LEU A 186 -3.86 12.94 -9.42
CA LEU A 186 -4.57 13.05 -8.15
C LEU A 186 -3.83 14.01 -7.20
N ALA A 187 -4.59 14.88 -6.52
CA ALA A 187 -4.05 15.75 -5.48
C ALA A 187 -3.82 14.96 -4.17
N LEU A 188 -2.59 14.49 -3.98
CA LEU A 188 -2.13 13.87 -2.74
C LEU A 188 -1.48 14.93 -1.84
N LEU A 189 -1.95 15.03 -0.60
CA LEU A 189 -1.44 15.97 0.40
C LEU A 189 -0.13 15.45 1.04
N HIS A 190 -0.10 14.16 1.34
CA HIS A 190 1.07 13.46 1.88
C HIS A 190 1.06 11.99 1.49
N HIS A 191 2.18 11.31 1.75
CA HIS A 191 2.48 9.98 1.23
C HIS A 191 2.76 8.99 2.37
N PRO A 192 1.74 8.58 3.15
CA PRO A 192 1.97 7.72 4.29
C PRO A 192 2.33 6.31 3.83
N LEU A 193 3.34 5.72 4.48
CA LEU A 193 3.75 4.33 4.29
C LEU A 193 3.71 3.58 5.62
N CYS A 194 3.16 2.37 5.59
CA CYS A 194 3.20 1.46 6.72
C CYS A 194 4.51 0.66 6.73
N ILE A 195 5.12 0.55 7.91
CA ILE A 195 6.23 -0.35 8.21
C ILE A 195 5.77 -1.31 9.30
N THR A 196 5.89 -2.60 9.04
CA THR A 196 5.64 -3.66 10.03
C THR A 196 6.94 -4.10 10.68
N LEU A 197 6.96 -4.10 12.01
CA LEU A 197 7.98 -4.72 12.82
C LEU A 197 7.38 -5.88 13.60
N ASN A 198 8.06 -7.02 13.64
CA ASN A 198 7.66 -8.16 14.46
C ASN A 198 8.58 -8.25 15.67
N TYR A 199 8.01 -8.52 16.83
CA TYR A 199 8.77 -8.60 18.08
C TYR A 199 8.81 -10.03 18.64
N PHE A 200 9.94 -10.31 19.30
CA PHE A 200 10.30 -11.62 19.86
C PHE A 200 10.91 -11.42 21.25
N GLU A 201 10.98 -12.50 22.03
CA GLU A 201 11.63 -12.54 23.34
C GLU A 201 11.05 -11.47 24.30
N ASN A 202 9.73 -11.47 24.50
CA ASN A 202 9.01 -10.47 25.31
C ASN A 202 9.27 -9.01 24.89
N GLY A 203 9.46 -8.78 23.60
CA GLY A 203 9.65 -7.45 23.04
C GLY A 203 11.08 -6.91 23.15
N GLU A 204 12.06 -7.72 23.55
CA GLU A 204 13.48 -7.31 23.57
C GLU A 204 14.04 -7.13 22.17
N LYS A 205 13.60 -7.97 21.22
CA LYS A 205 14.05 -7.92 19.82
C LYS A 205 12.92 -7.57 18.90
N MET A 206 13.23 -6.69 17.94
CA MET A 206 12.34 -6.35 16.84
C MET A 206 13.05 -6.56 15.52
N ILE A 207 12.34 -7.17 14.58
CA ILE A 207 12.79 -7.33 13.21
C ILE A 207 11.87 -6.53 12.30
N VAL A 208 12.46 -5.94 11.27
CA VAL A 208 11.74 -5.28 10.19
C VAL A 208 11.54 -6.29 9.07
N ASP A 209 10.35 -6.26 8.45
CA ASP A 209 10.03 -7.08 7.29
C ASP A 209 10.25 -8.59 7.52
N ALA A 210 9.49 -9.12 8.48
CA ALA A 210 9.48 -10.53 8.80
C ALA A 210 8.94 -11.39 7.63
N THR A 211 9.59 -12.52 7.40
CA THR A 211 9.10 -13.59 6.53
C THR A 211 7.90 -14.30 7.16
N LEU A 212 7.14 -15.08 6.39
CA LEU A 212 5.98 -15.81 6.92
C LEU A 212 6.34 -16.70 8.13
N GLN A 213 7.48 -17.40 8.07
CA GLN A 213 7.94 -18.26 9.16
C GLN A 213 8.28 -17.44 10.42
N GLU A 214 8.98 -16.31 10.25
CA GLU A 214 9.30 -15.40 11.37
C GLU A 214 8.01 -14.81 11.96
N GLN A 215 7.03 -14.41 11.13
CA GLN A 215 5.75 -13.89 11.60
C GLN A 215 4.96 -14.92 12.41
N GLN A 216 4.90 -16.17 11.96
CA GLN A 216 4.25 -17.26 12.69
C GLN A 216 4.94 -17.58 14.03
N CYS A 217 6.25 -17.31 14.14
CA CYS A 217 7.00 -17.49 15.38
C CYS A 217 6.97 -16.27 16.31
N SER A 218 6.51 -15.11 15.81
CA SER A 218 6.51 -13.85 16.57
C SER A 218 5.43 -13.80 17.66
N GLU A 219 5.68 -13.02 18.70
CA GLU A 219 4.73 -12.80 19.80
C GLU A 219 3.68 -11.72 19.46
N GLY A 220 4.01 -10.90 18.48
CA GLY A 220 3.14 -9.87 17.93
C GLY A 220 3.85 -9.02 16.90
N GLU A 221 3.13 -7.99 16.44
CA GLU A 221 3.63 -7.03 15.47
C GLU A 221 3.29 -5.60 15.88
N VAL A 222 4.12 -4.66 15.46
CA VAL A 222 3.89 -3.22 15.56
C VAL A 222 3.90 -2.68 14.14
N VAL A 223 2.78 -2.09 13.75
CA VAL A 223 2.63 -1.38 12.48
C VAL A 223 2.74 0.11 12.76
N VAL A 224 3.71 0.75 12.11
CA VAL A 224 3.91 2.20 12.19
C VAL A 224 3.66 2.76 10.79
N ALA A 225 2.68 3.64 10.66
CA ALA A 225 2.49 4.43 9.45
C ALA A 225 3.05 5.82 9.66
N ALA A 226 3.95 6.26 8.79
CA ALA A 226 4.54 7.59 8.83
C ALA A 226 4.65 8.20 7.44
N ASN A 227 4.77 9.53 7.42
CA ASN A 227 5.06 10.31 6.23
C ASN A 227 6.58 10.45 6.04
N PRO A 228 7.08 10.67 4.81
CA PRO A 228 8.50 10.96 4.55
C PRO A 228 9.05 12.13 5.37
N GLN A 229 8.19 13.09 5.74
CA GLN A 229 8.48 14.23 6.61
C GLN A 229 8.84 13.80 8.05
N GLY A 230 8.48 12.59 8.46
CA GLY A 230 8.72 12.05 9.81
C GLY A 230 7.53 12.18 10.75
N GLU A 231 6.37 12.61 10.25
CA GLU A 231 5.12 12.62 11.01
C GLU A 231 4.52 11.23 11.07
N VAL A 232 4.14 10.79 12.26
CA VAL A 232 3.54 9.48 12.48
C VAL A 232 2.01 9.60 12.37
N CYS A 233 1.43 8.85 11.44
CA CYS A 233 -0.01 8.81 11.18
C CYS A 233 -0.72 7.76 12.04
N LEU A 234 -0.09 6.61 12.26
CA LEU A 234 -0.65 5.47 12.99
C LEU A 234 0.46 4.70 13.68
N VAL A 235 0.21 4.29 14.92
CA VAL A 235 0.95 3.21 15.58
C VAL A 235 -0.07 2.20 16.07
N GLN A 236 0.06 0.96 15.61
CA GLN A 236 -0.82 -0.13 15.99
C GLN A 236 0.03 -1.31 16.46
N LYS A 237 -0.09 -1.65 17.74
CA LYS A 237 0.47 -2.87 18.32
C LYS A 237 -0.55 -3.99 18.23
N GLY A 238 -0.32 -4.94 17.34
CA GLY A 238 -1.07 -6.19 17.20
C GLY A 238 -0.42 -7.33 17.99
N GLY A 239 -1.24 -8.25 18.51
CA GLY A 239 -0.77 -9.41 19.28
C GLY A 239 -0.86 -9.24 20.80
N GLY A 240 -0.19 -10.13 21.54
CA GLY A 240 -0.41 -10.33 22.98
C GLY A 240 0.81 -10.21 23.89
N GLY A 241 2.03 -10.09 23.35
CA GLY A 241 3.25 -9.94 24.17
C GLY A 241 3.45 -8.54 24.76
N GLU A 242 4.14 -8.45 25.88
CA GLU A 242 4.54 -7.19 26.51
C GLU A 242 5.67 -6.54 25.70
N VAL A 243 5.67 -5.20 25.63
CA VAL A 243 6.73 -4.44 24.95
C VAL A 243 7.00 -3.19 25.76
N ASP A 244 8.27 -2.99 26.13
CA ASP A 244 8.67 -1.78 26.85
C ASP A 244 8.49 -0.53 25.97
N ALA A 245 8.06 0.56 26.61
CA ALA A 245 7.74 1.81 25.89
C ALA A 245 8.96 2.43 25.20
N LEU A 246 10.17 2.30 25.77
CA LEU A 246 11.38 2.84 25.17
C LEU A 246 11.78 2.03 23.93
N VAL A 247 11.57 0.71 23.97
CA VAL A 247 11.83 -0.18 22.83
C VAL A 247 10.83 0.13 21.70
N LEU A 248 9.56 0.37 22.04
CA LEU A 248 8.54 0.83 21.07
C LEU A 248 8.91 2.17 20.43
N LEU A 249 9.40 3.15 21.20
CA LEU A 249 9.83 4.44 20.66
C LEU A 249 11.00 4.29 19.70
N ARG A 250 12.00 3.47 20.05
CA ARG A 250 13.12 3.16 19.13
C ARG A 250 12.64 2.50 17.85
N ALA A 251 11.65 1.61 17.94
CA ALA A 251 11.05 0.96 16.77
C ALA A 251 10.33 1.96 15.85
N VAL A 252 9.65 2.95 16.42
CA VAL A 252 9.04 4.05 15.66
C VAL A 252 10.11 4.86 14.95
N ASP A 253 11.21 5.20 15.61
CA ASP A 253 12.32 5.94 14.98
C ASP A 253 12.94 5.17 13.81
N VAL A 254 13.16 3.86 13.99
CA VAL A 254 13.64 2.96 12.92
C VAL A 254 12.63 2.93 11.77
N ALA A 255 11.34 2.77 12.06
CA ALA A 255 10.29 2.77 11.04
C ALA A 255 10.25 4.07 10.24
N VAL A 256 10.33 5.23 10.90
CA VAL A 256 10.37 6.54 10.23
C VAL A 256 11.60 6.65 9.31
N GLY A 257 12.75 6.15 9.75
CA GLY A 257 13.94 6.04 8.91
C GLY A 257 13.69 5.22 7.64
N LYS A 258 13.07 4.05 7.79
CA LYS A 258 12.76 3.15 6.66
C LYS A 258 11.68 3.70 5.73
N VAL A 259 10.67 4.42 6.25
CA VAL A 259 9.67 5.11 5.42
C VAL A 259 10.34 6.07 4.44
N ARG A 260 11.37 6.81 4.86
CA ARG A 260 12.12 7.71 3.98
C ARG A 260 12.89 6.96 2.90
N GLU A 261 13.43 5.78 3.21
CA GLU A 261 14.10 4.93 2.23
C GLU A 261 13.10 4.38 1.20
N LEU A 262 11.97 3.85 1.66
CA LEU A 262 10.91 3.35 0.79
C LEU A 262 10.29 4.45 -0.08
N GLY A 263 10.08 5.65 0.47
CA GLY A 263 9.61 6.80 -0.29
C GLY A 263 10.50 7.10 -1.51
N LYS A 264 11.82 7.08 -1.32
CA LYS A 264 12.79 7.26 -2.42
C LYS A 264 12.72 6.13 -3.45
N VAL A 265 12.41 4.90 -3.05
CA VAL A 265 12.22 3.78 -3.99
C VAL A 265 11.00 4.02 -4.87
N VAL A 266 9.88 4.45 -4.27
CA VAL A 266 8.65 4.81 -5.03
C VAL A 266 8.91 5.97 -5.98
N ASP A 267 9.60 7.03 -5.52
CA ASP A 267 9.96 8.18 -6.37
C ASP A 267 10.77 7.74 -7.59
N ARG A 268 11.80 6.91 -7.39
CA ARG A 268 12.63 6.39 -8.49
C ARG A 268 11.82 5.51 -9.45
N ALA A 269 10.87 4.72 -8.94
CA ALA A 269 10.02 3.88 -9.77
C ALA A 269 9.10 4.74 -10.67
N LEU A 270 8.46 5.77 -10.08
CA LEU A 270 7.60 6.69 -10.82
C LEU A 270 8.36 7.52 -11.85
N GLU A 271 9.58 7.98 -11.54
CA GLU A 271 10.42 8.67 -12.51
C GLU A 271 10.82 7.77 -13.69
N LYS A 272 11.10 6.47 -13.42
CA LYS A 272 11.38 5.50 -14.48
C LYS A 272 10.15 5.27 -15.35
N ASP A 273 8.97 5.12 -14.77
CA ASP A 273 7.70 4.95 -15.50
C ASP A 273 7.40 6.17 -16.38
N SER A 274 7.49 7.38 -15.83
CA SER A 274 7.32 8.62 -16.61
C SER A 274 8.27 8.63 -17.80
N LYS A 275 9.58 8.38 -17.59
CA LYS A 275 10.57 8.36 -18.68
C LYS A 275 10.31 7.27 -19.73
N MET A 276 9.77 6.11 -19.34
CA MET A 276 9.42 5.05 -20.29
C MET A 276 8.24 5.46 -21.15
N ARG A 277 7.20 6.04 -20.54
CA ARG A 277 6.01 6.57 -21.24
C ARG A 277 6.36 7.76 -22.14
N ASP A 278 7.29 8.61 -21.71
CA ASP A 278 7.76 9.76 -22.49
C ASP A 278 8.61 9.32 -23.71
N LYS A 279 9.41 8.25 -23.58
CA LYS A 279 10.29 7.75 -24.65
C LYS A 279 9.55 6.99 -25.76
N GLY A 280 8.44 6.33 -25.43
CA GLY A 280 7.54 5.68 -26.39
C GLY A 280 6.34 6.53 -26.75
N GLY A 281 6.42 7.85 -26.55
CA GLY A 281 5.26 8.73 -26.60
C GLY A 281 4.49 8.58 -27.90
N ILE A 282 3.26 8.11 -27.80
CA ILE A 282 2.22 8.25 -28.82
C ILE A 282 2.16 9.73 -29.27
N SER A 283 2.51 10.71 -28.43
CA SER A 283 2.67 12.11 -28.84
C SER A 283 3.84 12.38 -29.80
N ALA A 284 5.00 11.71 -29.64
CA ALA A 284 6.13 11.82 -30.55
C ALA A 284 5.88 11.07 -31.86
N GLU A 285 5.28 9.88 -31.80
CA GLU A 285 4.90 9.10 -33.00
C GLU A 285 3.75 9.77 -33.77
N LEU A 286 2.70 10.26 -33.10
CA LEU A 286 1.60 11.01 -33.73
C LEU A 286 2.04 12.37 -34.29
N SER A 287 3.03 13.03 -33.66
CA SER A 287 3.61 14.26 -34.22
C SER A 287 4.37 13.98 -35.52
N ALA A 288 5.07 12.84 -35.60
CA ALA A 288 5.82 12.45 -36.80
C ALA A 288 4.91 11.96 -37.94
N GLU A 289 3.76 11.36 -37.63
CA GLU A 289 2.79 10.92 -38.65
C GLU A 289 1.91 12.06 -39.18
N ASN A 290 1.55 13.06 -38.35
CA ASN A 290 0.76 14.22 -38.80
C ASN A 290 1.57 15.25 -39.61
N GLU A 291 2.90 15.14 -39.64
CA GLU A 291 3.78 15.98 -40.48
C GLU A 291 4.00 15.43 -41.90
N ARG A 292 3.36 14.30 -42.27
CA ARG A 292 3.37 13.74 -43.64
C ARG A 292 2.05 14.00 -44.37
#